data_AF-A0A2W0BX96-F1
#
_entry.id   AF-A0A2W0BX96-F1
#
_cell.length_a   1.000
_cell.length_b   1.000
_cell.length_c   1.000
_cell.angle_alpha   90.00
_cell.angle_beta   90.00
_cell.angle_gamma   90.00
#
_symmetry.space_group_name_H-M   'P 1'
#
loop_
_entity.id
_entity.type
_entity.pdbx_description
1 polymer ?
#
loop_
_entity_poly.entity_id
_entity_poly.type
_entity_poly.pdbx_seq_one_letter_code
_entity_poly.pdbx_strand_id
1 'polypeptide(L)' 'MLGDIIISINAQPVSGIEYIQRSLSTATRGDSVDLGYARGGQLASVKVKLADRPRR' A
#
# COMPACT_ATOMS: atom_id res chain seq x y z
N MET A 1 -10.40 3.20 -6.75
CA MET A 1 -11.71 2.85 -7.38
C MET A 1 -12.04 1.43 -6.95
N LEU A 2 -13.32 1.05 -6.88
CA LEU A 2 -13.68 -0.33 -6.54
C LEU A 2 -13.02 -1.29 -7.54
N GLY A 3 -12.22 -2.24 -7.05
CA GLY A 3 -11.53 -3.22 -7.88
C GLY A 3 -10.01 -3.04 -8.01
N ASP A 4 -9.40 -2.04 -7.39
CA ASP A 4 -7.94 -1.98 -7.30
C ASP A 4 -7.42 -3.04 -6.32
N ILE A 5 -6.42 -3.81 -6.74
CA ILE A 5 -5.77 -4.83 -5.89
C ILE A 5 -4.35 -4.38 -5.60
N ILE A 6 -4.01 -4.21 -4.33
CA ILE A 6 -2.63 -3.93 -3.92
C ILE A 6 -1.82 -5.22 -4.10
N ILE A 7 -0.70 -5.13 -4.80
CA ILE A 7 0.17 -6.27 -5.10
C ILE A 7 1.59 -6.10 -4.54
N SER A 8 2.04 -4.88 -4.26
CA SER A 8 3.33 -4.64 -3.63
C SER A 8 3.37 -3.34 -2.82
N ILE A 9 4.28 -3.31 -1.84
CA ILE A 9 4.65 -2.14 -1.04
C ILE A 9 6.17 -2.04 -1.06
N ASN A 10 6.72 -0.90 -1.49
CA ASN A 10 8.17 -0.68 -1.62
C ASN A 10 8.88 -1.80 -2.40
N ALA A 11 8.31 -2.17 -3.55
CA ALA A 11 8.73 -3.27 -4.41
C ALA A 11 8.67 -4.68 -3.77
N GLN A 12 8.17 -4.82 -2.54
CA GLN A 12 7.96 -6.13 -1.90
C GLN A 12 6.53 -6.63 -2.16
N PRO A 13 6.36 -7.85 -2.70
CA PRO A 13 5.04 -8.44 -2.90
C PRO A 13 4.26 -8.53 -1.59
N VAL A 14 2.97 -8.18 -1.63
CA VAL A 14 2.08 -8.36 -0.49
C VAL A 14 1.40 -9.74 -0.56
N SER A 15 1.32 -10.43 0.57
CA SER A 15 0.64 -11.73 0.67
C SER A 15 -0.77 -11.64 1.28
N GLY A 16 -1.18 -10.46 1.76
CA GLY A 16 -2.46 -10.26 2.44
C GLY A 16 -2.48 -9.00 3.29
N ILE A 17 -3.61 -8.78 3.96
CA ILE A 17 -3.85 -7.56 4.76
C ILE A 17 -2.91 -7.48 5.97
N GLU A 18 -2.56 -8.60 6.58
CA GLU A 18 -1.68 -8.65 7.75
C GLU A 18 -0.25 -8.24 7.37
N TYR A 19 0.21 -8.60 6.17
CA TYR A 19 1.49 -8.15 5.66
C TYR A 19 1.50 -6.62 5.53
N ILE A 20 0.46 -6.05 4.92
CA ILE A 20 0.34 -4.59 4.76
C ILE A 20 0.37 -3.88 6.11
N GLN A 21 -0.40 -4.37 7.09
CA GLN A 21 -0.46 -3.81 8.44
C GLN A 21 0.90 -3.85 9.16
N ARG A 22 1.64 -4.96 9.01
CA ARG A 22 2.99 -5.11 9.58
C ARG A 22 4.00 -4.21 8.88
N SER A 23 4.00 -4.19 7.55
CA SER A 23 4.92 -3.37 6.74
C SER A 23 4.76 -1.88 6.98
N LEU A 24 3.56 -1.44 7.37
CA LEU A 24 3.26 -0.04 7.72
C LEU A 24 3.21 0.22 9.24
N SER A 25 3.60 -0.74 10.08
CA SER A 25 3.44 -0.65 11.54
C SER A 25 4.30 0.44 12.19
N THR A 26 5.49 0.69 11.64
CA THR A 26 6.44 1.70 12.11
C THR A 26 6.42 2.97 11.28
N ALA A 27 5.60 3.01 10.23
CA ALA A 27 5.51 4.15 9.34
C ALA A 27 4.73 5.29 10.02
N THR A 28 5.20 6.51 9.78
CA THR A 28 4.63 7.73 10.35
C THR A 28 3.99 8.59 9.28
N ARG A 29 3.19 9.55 9.72
CA ARG A 29 2.57 10.53 8.82
C ARG A 29 3.63 11.22 7.98
N GLY A 30 3.37 11.31 6.67
CA GLY A 30 4.24 11.98 5.72
C GLY A 30 5.26 11.07 5.05
N ASP A 31 5.48 9.85 5.58
CA ASP A 31 6.35 8.86 4.94
C ASP A 31 5.82 8.54 3.54
N SER A 32 6.77 8.38 2.60
CA SER A 32 6.45 8.01 1.23
C SER A 32 6.60 6.51 1.03
N VAL A 33 5.62 5.90 0.40
CA VAL A 33 5.59 4.47 0.09
C VAL A 33 5.34 4.32 -1.41
N ASP A 34 6.06 3.41 -2.04
CA ASP A 34 5.75 3.01 -3.41
C ASP A 34 4.70 1.89 -3.38
N LEU A 35 3.51 2.17 -3.90
CA LEU A 35 2.38 1.25 -3.90
C LEU A 35 2.20 0.68 -5.30
N GLY A 36 2.48 -0.62 -5.46
CA GLY A 36 2.14 -1.36 -6.65
C GLY A 36 0.70 -1.88 -6.56
N TYR A 37 -0.08 -1.66 -7.63
CA TYR A 37 -1.46 -2.10 -7.72
C TYR A 37 -1.81 -2.65 -9.10
N ALA A 38 -2.80 -3.53 -9.14
CA ALA A 38 -3.45 -3.97 -10.35
C ALA A 38 -4.81 -3.27 -10.50
N ARG A 39 -5.07 -2.68 -11.67
CA ARG A 39 -6.34 -2.05 -12.05
C ARG A 39 -6.77 -2.57 -13.40
N GLY A 40 -7.92 -3.24 -13.47
CA GLY A 40 -8.41 -3.82 -14.73
C GLY A 40 -7.43 -4.79 -15.38
N GLY A 41 -6.65 -5.54 -14.58
CA GLY A 41 -5.61 -6.46 -15.05
C GLY A 41 -4.28 -5.81 -15.45
N GLN A 42 -4.19 -4.47 -15.45
CA GLN A 42 -2.94 -3.75 -15.72
C GLN A 42 -2.21 -3.44 -14.42
N LEU A 43 -0.89 -3.63 -14.42
CA LEU A 43 -0.02 -3.31 -13.28
C LEU A 43 0.46 -1.87 -13.38
N ALA A 44 0.43 -1.15 -12.25
CA ALA A 44 0.95 0.20 -12.11
C ALA A 44 1.56 0.39 -10.72
N SER A 45 2.39 1.43 -10.58
CA SER A 45 2.97 1.84 -9.29
C SER A 45 2.75 3.33 -9.07
N VAL A 46 2.55 3.72 -7.82
CA VAL A 46 2.36 5.11 -7.42
C VAL A 46 3.05 5.38 -6.09
N LYS A 47 3.81 6.47 -6.03
CA LYS A 47 4.37 6.97 -4.77
C LYS A 47 3.29 7.75 -4.01
N VAL A 48 2.93 7.26 -2.83
CA VAL A 48 1.90 7.87 -1.96
C VAL A 48 2.52 8.36 -0.66
N LYS A 49 1.95 9.41 -0.07
CA LYS A 49 2.28 9.85 1.29
C LYS A 49 1.28 9.28 2.28
N LEU A 50 1.78 8.72 3.38
CA LEU A 50 0.93 8.19 4.44
C LEU A 50 0.27 9.30 5.25
N ALA A 51 -1.02 9.13 5.51
CA ALA A 51 -1.77 9.94 6.47
C ALA A 51 -1.71 9.30 7.86
N ASP A 52 -2.27 9.99 8.87
CA ASP A 52 -2.45 9.39 10.19
C ASP A 52 -3.33 8.14 10.11
N ARG A 53 -2.97 7.10 10.85
CA ARG A 53 -3.83 5.92 11.00
C ARG A 53 -5.15 6.37 11.65
N PRO A 54 -6.32 6.12 11.01
CA PRO A 54 -7.59 6.43 11.62
C PRO A 54 -7.72 5.74 12.98
N ARG A 55 -8.17 6.50 13.99
CA ARG A 55 -8.56 5.88 15.26
C ARG A 55 -9.79 5.00 15.00
N ARG A 56 -9.78 3.81 15.58
CA ARG A 56 -10.88 2.85 15.47
C ARG A 56 -12.10 3.33 16.24
#